data_AF-A0A382E238-F1
#
_entry.id   AF-A0A382E238-F1
#
_cell.length_a   1.000
_cell.length_b   1.000
_cell.length_c   1.000
_cell.angle_alpha   90.00
_cell.angle_beta   90.00
_cell.angle_gamma   90.00
#
_symmetry.space_group_name_H-M   'P 1'
#
loop_
_entity.id
_entity.type
_entity.pdbx_description
1 polymer ?
#
loop_
_entity_poly.entity_id
_entity_poly.type
_entity_poly.pdbx_seq_one_letter_code
_entity_poly.pdbx_strand_id
1 'polypeptide(L)'
;MTRKKLYLRGLATALVTAVVVSACDFEVLNPGPVQDENLEFQASHEGMVYGAIKATQSGLGAYNLLGGALTHDVMASGHTGSAGVRPEEEVGRLTDEYDGRGSWGRLHRGRWIAEEAIRRFASNEEVTVGSYGLAATAHLWAGIASRTLGESACTAVFDGGPPLSKLDNFSDAAHGAIYHFNQAEAIGGASGLSDVVTAAKGLRAAANLFIGNNSAAATDAAAVPFAFEYNTMYSGFGSEYWYLPGHVQSLGFQSMSLWGTPMHPHFLDTGDSRVAWGYDNGTLEKGSLAAAVRAQTHPARPTFTAMIPMFYAMKAYAPRQPNMVDGIIRELRIFEPIRDDQYQLQYSLTSGREMALVQAEVKLAAGDLAGAMTLINSVRTSTPVYAANLATAMDLTLHIDEAPPTNVLPIYYTGTPG
;
A
#
# COMPACT_ATOMS: atom_id res chain seq x y z
N MET A 1 66.76 -47.70 22.22
CA MET A 1 65.29 -47.52 22.43
C MET A 1 64.58 -48.25 21.30
N THR A 2 63.85 -49.33 21.59
CA THR A 2 63.35 -50.30 20.60
C THR A 2 62.22 -49.74 19.73
N ARG A 3 62.23 -50.01 18.40
CA ARG A 3 61.28 -49.50 17.38
C ARG A 3 59.80 -49.58 17.80
N LYS A 4 59.40 -50.58 18.60
CA LYS A 4 58.03 -50.69 19.17
C LYS A 4 57.59 -49.47 20.00
N LYS A 5 58.48 -48.84 20.77
CA LYS A 5 58.13 -47.66 21.60
C LYS A 5 57.93 -46.39 20.78
N LEU A 6 58.50 -46.31 19.57
CA LEU A 6 58.34 -45.17 18.67
C LEU A 6 56.98 -45.22 17.94
N TYR A 7 56.56 -46.41 17.49
CA TYR A 7 55.25 -46.62 16.87
C TYR A 7 54.08 -46.41 17.84
N LEU A 8 54.18 -46.92 19.07
CA LEU A 8 53.14 -46.71 20.09
C LEU A 8 53.00 -45.24 20.52
N ARG A 9 54.11 -44.49 20.55
CA ARG A 9 54.07 -43.05 20.83
C ARG A 9 53.48 -42.27 19.66
N GLY A 10 53.84 -42.60 18.42
CA GLY A 10 53.27 -41.96 17.22
C GLY A 10 51.76 -42.19 17.09
N LEU A 11 51.29 -43.41 17.40
CA LEU A 11 49.86 -43.75 17.33
C LEU A 11 49.06 -43.04 18.43
N ALA A 12 49.60 -42.94 19.65
CA ALA A 12 48.96 -42.22 20.75
C ALA A 12 48.87 -40.71 20.47
N THR A 13 49.94 -40.09 19.94
CA THR A 13 49.92 -38.68 19.57
C THR A 13 48.94 -38.42 18.41
N ALA A 14 48.87 -39.31 17.42
CA ALA A 14 47.92 -39.19 16.31
C ALA A 14 46.46 -39.33 16.78
N LEU A 15 46.17 -40.25 17.71
CA LEU A 15 44.83 -40.41 18.28
C LEU A 15 44.41 -39.20 19.12
N VAL A 16 45.33 -38.68 19.94
CA VAL A 16 45.06 -37.47 20.75
C VAL A 16 44.88 -36.25 19.85
N THR A 17 45.66 -36.12 18.79
CA THR A 17 45.51 -35.00 17.83
C THR A 17 44.20 -35.12 17.04
N ALA A 18 43.80 -36.33 16.64
CA ALA A 18 42.52 -36.55 15.96
C ALA A 18 41.32 -36.23 16.87
N VAL A 19 41.37 -36.58 18.16
CA VAL A 19 40.33 -36.25 19.15
C VAL A 19 40.30 -34.75 19.47
N VAL A 20 41.45 -34.09 19.53
CA VAL A 20 41.52 -32.64 19.77
C VAL A 20 41.04 -31.84 18.56
N VAL A 21 41.33 -32.29 17.34
CA VAL A 21 40.85 -31.63 16.11
C VAL A 21 39.36 -31.87 15.86
N SER A 22 38.80 -33.02 16.28
CA SER A 22 37.35 -33.27 16.23
C SER A 22 36.55 -32.60 17.35
N ALA A 23 37.23 -32.12 18.42
CA ALA A 23 36.60 -31.41 19.53
C ALA A 23 36.63 -29.88 19.35
N CYS A 24 37.34 -29.39 18.34
CA CYS A 24 37.26 -27.99 17.93
C CYS A 24 36.03 -27.85 17.05
N ASP A 25 34.96 -27.29 17.62
CA ASP A 25 33.85 -26.76 16.84
C ASP A 25 34.37 -25.52 16.08
N PHE A 26 34.55 -25.68 14.77
CA PHE A 26 34.95 -24.60 13.87
C PHE A 26 33.74 -23.82 13.34
N GLU A 27 32.52 -24.10 13.81
CA GLU A 27 31.37 -23.27 13.52
C GLU A 27 31.54 -21.93 14.23
N VAL A 28 31.95 -20.92 13.45
CA VAL A 28 31.90 -19.54 13.86
C VAL A 28 30.43 -19.14 13.88
N LEU A 29 29.78 -19.35 15.03
CA LEU A 29 28.42 -18.90 15.27
C LEU A 29 28.47 -17.38 15.36
N ASN A 30 28.22 -16.73 14.23
CA ASN A 30 28.13 -15.28 14.16
C ASN A 30 26.98 -14.87 15.09
N PRO A 31 27.23 -14.12 16.17
CA PRO A 31 26.19 -13.81 17.15
C PRO A 31 25.18 -12.74 16.65
N GLY A 32 25.41 -12.18 15.46
CA GLY A 32 24.56 -11.16 14.84
C GLY A 32 23.36 -11.69 14.02
N PRO A 33 23.52 -12.72 13.17
CA PRO A 33 22.41 -13.33 12.43
C PRO A 33 21.59 -14.29 13.27
N VAL A 34 20.27 -14.26 13.08
CA VAL A 34 19.38 -15.34 13.52
C VAL A 34 19.78 -16.59 12.72
N GLN A 35 20.13 -17.68 13.41
CA GLN A 35 20.42 -18.97 12.79
C GLN A 35 19.14 -19.53 12.15
N ASP A 36 19.27 -20.23 11.02
CA ASP A 36 18.10 -20.70 10.26
C ASP A 36 17.25 -21.67 11.09
N GLU A 37 17.90 -22.50 11.89
CA GLU A 37 17.25 -23.48 12.76
C GLU A 37 16.37 -22.81 13.82
N ASN A 38 16.71 -21.57 14.22
CA ASN A 38 15.90 -20.82 15.19
C ASN A 38 14.55 -20.39 14.60
N LEU A 39 14.40 -20.37 13.27
CA LEU A 39 13.15 -20.02 12.60
C LEU A 39 12.14 -21.18 12.60
N GLU A 40 12.59 -22.41 12.92
CA GLU A 40 11.69 -23.58 13.06
C GLU A 40 10.95 -23.60 14.40
N PHE A 41 11.42 -22.85 15.40
CA PHE A 41 10.76 -22.76 16.70
C PHE A 41 9.43 -22.01 16.61
N GLN A 42 8.40 -22.50 17.29
CA GLN A 42 7.08 -21.87 17.32
C GLN A 42 7.13 -20.40 17.76
N ALA A 43 8.07 -20.07 18.67
CA ALA A 43 8.29 -18.70 19.14
C ALA A 43 8.70 -17.71 18.03
N SER A 44 9.24 -18.19 16.91
CA SER A 44 9.66 -17.37 15.77
C SER A 44 8.54 -17.15 14.75
N HIS A 45 7.48 -17.97 14.78
CA HIS A 45 6.43 -17.99 13.76
C HIS A 45 5.73 -16.62 13.59
N GLU A 46 5.43 -15.96 14.71
CA GLU A 46 4.78 -14.64 14.70
C GLU A 46 5.67 -13.58 14.02
N GLY A 47 6.96 -13.57 14.33
CA GLY A 47 7.93 -12.65 13.72
C GLY A 47 8.07 -12.85 12.21
N MET A 48 8.01 -14.10 11.73
CA MET A 48 8.03 -14.40 10.30
C MET A 48 6.79 -13.83 9.59
N VAL A 49 5.60 -14.07 10.14
CA VAL A 49 4.34 -13.58 9.54
C VAL A 49 4.30 -12.06 9.51
N TYR A 50 4.66 -11.37 10.60
CA TYR A 50 4.72 -9.90 10.57
C TYR A 50 5.82 -9.36 9.66
N GLY A 51 6.93 -10.09 9.52
CA GLY A 51 7.95 -9.78 8.51
C GLY A 51 7.39 -9.80 7.09
N ALA A 52 6.59 -10.82 6.75
CA ALA A 52 5.89 -10.92 5.48
C ALA A 52 4.89 -9.77 5.29
N ILE A 53 4.04 -9.52 6.30
CA ILE A 53 3.06 -8.41 6.29
C ILE A 53 3.75 -7.09 5.99
N LYS A 54 4.80 -6.75 6.75
CA LYS A 54 5.55 -5.51 6.56
C LYS A 54 6.12 -5.39 5.14
N ALA A 55 6.71 -6.47 4.61
CA ALA A 55 7.29 -6.46 3.28
C ALA A 55 6.21 -6.28 2.20
N THR A 56 5.11 -7.02 2.27
CA THR A 56 3.99 -6.93 1.33
C THR A 56 3.36 -5.53 1.36
N GLN A 57 3.07 -4.97 2.54
CA GLN A 57 2.50 -3.62 2.67
C GLN A 57 3.42 -2.54 2.11
N SER A 58 4.72 -2.68 2.36
CA SER A 58 5.71 -1.74 1.83
C SER A 58 5.81 -1.79 0.30
N GLY A 59 5.57 -2.96 -0.31
CA GLY A 59 5.49 -3.12 -1.75
C GLY A 59 4.18 -2.57 -2.31
N LEU A 60 3.05 -2.91 -1.70
CA LEU A 60 1.71 -2.44 -2.07
C LEU A 60 1.62 -0.92 -2.08
N GLY A 61 2.03 -0.27 -0.99
CA GLY A 61 1.95 1.19 -0.89
C GLY A 61 2.79 1.92 -1.93
N ALA A 62 3.95 1.33 -2.30
CA ALA A 62 4.83 1.91 -3.31
C ALA A 62 4.29 1.68 -4.73
N TYR A 63 3.71 0.51 -5.03
CA TYR A 63 3.00 0.27 -6.29
C TYR A 63 1.77 1.15 -6.46
N ASN A 64 0.99 1.37 -5.41
CA ASN A 64 -0.19 2.25 -5.48
C ASN A 64 0.20 3.69 -5.84
N LEU A 65 1.29 4.20 -5.26
CA LEU A 65 1.79 5.54 -5.58
C LEU A 65 2.30 5.64 -7.02
N LEU A 66 3.15 4.69 -7.42
CA LEU A 66 3.75 4.65 -8.76
C LEU A 66 2.68 4.42 -9.83
N GLY A 67 1.80 3.44 -9.63
CA GLY A 67 0.67 3.12 -10.50
C GLY A 67 -0.24 4.33 -10.68
N GLY A 68 -0.65 4.98 -9.59
CA GLY A 68 -1.49 6.17 -9.66
C GLY A 68 -0.84 7.35 -10.39
N ALA A 69 0.49 7.49 -10.34
CA ALA A 69 1.20 8.49 -11.13
C ALA A 69 1.21 8.14 -12.63
N LEU A 70 1.49 6.87 -12.95
CA LEU A 70 1.55 6.34 -14.31
C LEU A 70 0.18 6.38 -15.02
N THR A 71 -0.90 6.09 -14.30
CA THR A 71 -2.28 6.13 -14.82
C THR A 71 -2.88 7.53 -14.80
N HIS A 72 -2.16 8.52 -14.23
CA HIS A 72 -2.66 9.87 -13.97
C HIS A 72 -3.91 9.91 -13.07
N ASP A 73 -4.02 9.00 -12.10
CA ASP A 73 -4.97 9.12 -10.99
C ASP A 73 -4.50 10.13 -9.93
N VAL A 74 -3.19 10.33 -9.83
CA VAL A 74 -2.53 11.39 -9.06
C VAL A 74 -1.44 12.05 -9.91
N MET A 75 -1.29 13.36 -9.80
CA MET A 75 -0.32 14.14 -10.57
C MET A 75 0.72 14.79 -9.68
N ALA A 76 1.97 14.82 -10.16
CA ALA A 76 3.03 15.59 -9.54
C ALA A 76 2.69 17.08 -9.51
N SER A 77 2.84 17.69 -8.34
CA SER A 77 2.45 19.07 -8.06
C SER A 77 3.54 19.76 -7.26
N GLY A 78 4.69 19.95 -7.92
CA GLY A 78 5.94 20.43 -7.31
C GLY A 78 6.89 19.30 -6.86
N HIS A 79 6.67 18.07 -7.34
CA HIS A 79 7.56 16.94 -7.05
C HIS A 79 8.87 17.01 -7.83
N THR A 80 9.98 16.69 -7.16
CA THR A 80 11.34 16.70 -7.74
C THR A 80 11.93 15.29 -7.87
N GLY A 81 11.13 14.24 -7.71
CA GLY A 81 11.56 12.83 -7.71
C GLY A 81 12.08 12.32 -6.36
N SER A 82 12.44 13.22 -5.43
CA SER A 82 12.94 12.87 -4.10
C SER A 82 11.83 12.26 -3.25
N ALA A 83 12.04 11.05 -2.72
CA ALA A 83 11.12 10.25 -1.91
C ALA A 83 9.80 9.73 -2.55
N GLY A 84 9.34 10.24 -3.72
CA GLY A 84 7.96 10.02 -4.25
C GLY A 84 7.76 9.19 -5.53
N VAL A 85 7.69 9.79 -6.72
CA VAL A 85 7.70 9.15 -8.05
C VAL A 85 8.69 9.93 -8.91
N ARG A 86 9.58 9.30 -9.66
CA ARG A 86 10.61 10.06 -10.39
C ARG A 86 10.03 10.71 -11.65
N PRO A 87 10.58 11.84 -12.13
CA PRO A 87 10.13 12.44 -13.39
C PRO A 87 10.15 11.46 -14.58
N GLU A 88 11.11 10.53 -14.62
CA GLU A 88 11.16 9.48 -15.63
C GLU A 88 10.03 8.45 -15.46
N GLU A 89 9.74 8.06 -14.22
CA GLU A 89 8.65 7.16 -13.87
C GLU A 89 7.29 7.79 -14.19
N GLU A 90 7.11 9.10 -13.95
CA GLU A 90 5.87 9.85 -14.25
C GLU A 90 5.52 9.86 -15.75
N VAL A 91 6.52 9.83 -16.63
CA VAL A 91 6.31 9.74 -18.08
C VAL A 91 6.34 8.30 -18.62
N GLY A 92 6.22 7.31 -17.73
CA GLY A 92 6.13 5.89 -18.10
C GLY A 92 7.46 5.22 -18.41
N ARG A 93 8.61 5.85 -18.10
CA ARG A 93 9.93 5.25 -18.32
C ARG A 93 10.38 4.49 -17.07
N LEU A 94 9.99 3.21 -17.02
CA LEU A 94 10.40 2.28 -15.97
C LEU A 94 11.75 1.63 -16.33
N THR A 95 12.73 1.72 -15.43
CA THR A 95 14.05 1.09 -15.60
C THR A 95 14.29 0.02 -14.54
N ASP A 96 15.12 -0.96 -14.88
CA ASP A 96 15.56 -2.05 -14.01
C ASP A 96 16.40 -1.56 -12.81
N GLU A 97 17.17 -0.49 -13.01
CA GLU A 97 18.03 0.14 -12.01
C GLU A 97 17.31 0.47 -10.69
N TYR A 98 15.99 0.65 -10.74
CA TYR A 98 15.20 1.04 -9.57
C TYR A 98 14.05 0.09 -9.23
N ASP A 99 13.87 -1.02 -9.97
CA ASP A 99 12.90 -2.07 -9.64
C ASP A 99 11.48 -1.54 -9.31
N GLY A 100 11.03 -0.52 -10.04
CA GLY A 100 9.78 0.20 -9.73
C GLY A 100 9.73 0.74 -8.29
N ARG A 101 10.83 1.33 -7.80
CA ARG A 101 11.09 1.74 -6.40
C ARG A 101 11.40 0.62 -5.40
N GLY A 102 11.92 -0.51 -5.89
CA GLY A 102 12.10 -1.72 -5.10
C GLY A 102 10.76 -2.35 -4.68
N SER A 103 9.66 -1.94 -5.31
CA SER A 103 8.30 -2.37 -4.96
C SER A 103 8.06 -3.80 -5.39
N TRP A 104 8.57 -4.18 -6.57
CA TRP A 104 8.54 -5.54 -7.08
C TRP A 104 9.29 -6.49 -6.14
N GLY A 105 10.54 -6.18 -5.81
CA GLY A 105 11.35 -6.97 -4.87
C GLY A 105 10.76 -7.05 -3.47
N ARG A 106 10.04 -6.01 -2.99
CA ARG A 106 9.34 -6.03 -1.70
C ARG A 106 8.13 -6.95 -1.70
N LEU A 107 7.31 -6.95 -2.76
CA LEU A 107 6.18 -7.87 -2.88
C LEU A 107 6.65 -9.31 -3.00
N HIS A 108 7.67 -9.59 -3.83
CA HIS A 108 8.27 -10.92 -3.91
C HIS A 108 8.85 -11.37 -2.56
N ARG A 109 9.53 -10.49 -1.83
CA ARG A 109 10.02 -10.79 -0.48
C ARG A 109 8.87 -11.09 0.48
N GLY A 110 7.80 -10.31 0.46
CA GLY A 110 6.64 -10.53 1.33
C GLY A 110 5.96 -11.86 1.06
N ARG A 111 5.73 -12.19 -0.23
CA ARG A 111 5.23 -13.50 -0.66
C ARG A 111 6.14 -14.63 -0.17
N TRP A 112 7.43 -14.54 -0.49
CA TRP A 112 8.41 -15.57 -0.15
C TRP A 112 8.52 -15.81 1.36
N ILE A 113 8.56 -14.75 2.18
CA ILE A 113 8.61 -14.91 3.65
C ILE A 113 7.34 -15.59 4.16
N ALA A 114 6.16 -15.26 3.61
CA ALA A 114 4.91 -15.90 4.01
C ALA A 114 4.87 -17.38 3.61
N GLU A 115 5.27 -17.71 2.38
CA GLU A 115 5.36 -19.09 1.87
C GLU A 115 6.37 -19.91 2.69
N GLU A 116 7.51 -19.32 3.03
CA GLU A 116 8.52 -19.94 3.86
C GLU A 116 8.02 -20.16 5.30
N ALA A 117 7.27 -19.22 5.86
CA ALA A 117 6.61 -19.42 7.15
C ALA A 117 5.65 -20.62 7.10
N ILE A 118 4.81 -20.73 6.08
CA ILE A 118 3.89 -21.86 5.89
C ILE A 118 4.65 -23.18 5.77
N ARG A 119 5.74 -23.22 4.99
CA ARG A 119 6.59 -24.40 4.84
C ARG A 119 7.16 -24.87 6.18
N ARG A 120 7.65 -23.93 7.00
CA ARG A 120 8.19 -24.24 8.34
C ARG A 120 7.11 -24.67 9.32
N PHE A 121 5.94 -24.05 9.29
CA PHE A 121 4.80 -24.48 10.11
C PHE A 121 4.40 -25.92 9.82
N ALA A 122 4.51 -26.37 8.55
CA ALA A 122 4.22 -27.74 8.16
C ALA A 122 5.29 -28.75 8.62
N SER A 123 6.49 -28.29 8.93
CA SER A 123 7.61 -29.11 9.43
C SER A 123 7.68 -29.14 10.96
N ASN A 124 6.92 -28.27 11.64
CA ASN A 124 6.85 -28.21 13.09
C ASN A 124 5.70 -29.09 13.63
N GLU A 125 6.06 -30.15 14.38
CA GLU A 125 5.09 -31.11 14.95
C GLU A 125 4.18 -30.53 16.05
N GLU A 126 4.53 -29.36 16.61
CA GLU A 126 3.73 -28.68 17.64
C GLU A 126 2.52 -27.92 17.06
N VAL A 127 2.45 -27.79 15.73
CA VAL A 127 1.45 -26.99 15.03
C VAL A 127 0.67 -27.85 14.04
N THR A 128 -0.66 -27.70 14.03
CA THR A 128 -1.52 -28.23 12.97
C THR A 128 -1.85 -27.12 11.98
N VAL A 129 -1.13 -27.07 10.84
CA VAL A 129 -1.25 -25.99 9.84
C VAL A 129 -2.71 -25.72 9.42
N GLY A 130 -3.50 -26.77 9.23
CA GLY A 130 -4.90 -26.67 8.79
C GLY A 130 -5.84 -25.92 9.74
N SER A 131 -5.43 -25.68 10.97
CA SER A 131 -6.17 -24.90 11.98
C SER A 131 -5.27 -23.91 12.72
N TYR A 132 -4.19 -23.46 12.08
CA TYR A 132 -3.25 -22.50 12.65
C TYR A 132 -3.50 -21.09 12.12
N GLY A 133 -3.94 -20.18 12.98
CA GLY A 133 -4.31 -18.81 12.57
C GLY A 133 -3.18 -18.02 11.89
N LEU A 134 -1.92 -18.25 12.28
CA LEU A 134 -0.77 -17.64 11.60
C LEU A 134 -0.58 -18.18 10.19
N ALA A 135 -0.91 -19.45 9.92
CA ALA A 135 -0.88 -20.00 8.56
C ALA A 135 -1.96 -19.36 7.67
N ALA A 136 -3.18 -19.18 8.19
CA ALA A 136 -4.24 -18.45 7.47
C ALA A 136 -3.82 -17.02 7.12
N THR A 137 -3.19 -16.33 8.08
CA THR A 137 -2.69 -14.96 7.90
C THR A 137 -1.56 -14.91 6.88
N ALA A 138 -0.58 -15.83 6.97
CA ALA A 138 0.51 -15.92 6.00
C ALA A 138 -0.03 -16.14 4.58
N HIS A 139 -0.98 -17.06 4.40
CA HIS A 139 -1.63 -17.26 3.11
C HIS A 139 -2.33 -16.01 2.61
N LEU A 140 -3.13 -15.33 3.45
CA LEU A 140 -3.81 -14.10 3.05
C LEU A 140 -2.81 -13.07 2.47
N TRP A 141 -1.69 -12.87 3.16
CA TRP A 141 -0.68 -11.87 2.77
C TRP A 141 0.20 -12.29 1.59
N ALA A 142 0.47 -13.59 1.41
CA ALA A 142 1.06 -14.11 0.18
C ALA A 142 0.12 -13.88 -1.01
N GLY A 143 -1.18 -14.13 -0.84
CA GLY A 143 -2.19 -13.88 -1.86
C GLY A 143 -2.32 -12.40 -2.24
N ILE A 144 -2.27 -11.49 -1.26
CA ILE A 144 -2.24 -10.04 -1.51
C ILE A 144 -1.00 -9.68 -2.35
N ALA A 145 0.18 -10.19 -1.99
CA ALA A 145 1.40 -9.91 -2.74
C ALA A 145 1.32 -10.39 -4.20
N SER A 146 0.89 -11.63 -4.41
CA SER A 146 0.71 -12.20 -5.74
C SER A 146 -0.36 -11.47 -6.55
N ARG A 147 -1.49 -11.09 -5.95
CA ARG A 147 -2.53 -10.28 -6.61
C ARG A 147 -1.96 -8.94 -7.08
N THR A 148 -1.29 -8.19 -6.20
CA THR A 148 -0.75 -6.86 -6.55
C THR A 148 0.33 -6.96 -7.64
N LEU A 149 1.19 -7.99 -7.60
CA LEU A 149 2.12 -8.30 -8.68
C LEU A 149 1.38 -8.60 -9.98
N GLY A 150 0.33 -9.40 -9.92
CA GLY A 150 -0.50 -9.75 -11.08
C GLY A 150 -1.25 -8.57 -11.68
N GLU A 151 -1.66 -7.59 -10.88
CA GLU A 151 -2.29 -6.36 -11.37
C GLU A 151 -1.25 -5.43 -12.03
N SER A 152 -0.05 -5.35 -11.45
CA SER A 152 0.94 -4.31 -11.75
C SER A 152 2.10 -4.72 -12.67
N ALA A 153 2.41 -6.02 -12.78
CA ALA A 153 3.54 -6.53 -13.58
C ALA A 153 3.06 -7.26 -14.84
N CYS A 154 3.95 -7.34 -15.84
CA CYS A 154 3.64 -7.96 -17.14
C CYS A 154 3.90 -9.48 -17.18
N THR A 155 4.64 -10.02 -16.23
CA THR A 155 4.99 -11.45 -16.14
C THR A 155 4.95 -11.89 -14.69
N ALA A 156 4.78 -13.19 -14.46
CA ALA A 156 4.95 -13.80 -13.15
C ALA A 156 6.33 -14.45 -13.05
N VAL A 157 6.94 -14.39 -11.87
CA VAL A 157 8.19 -15.08 -11.55
C VAL A 157 8.10 -15.62 -10.12
N PHE A 158 8.37 -16.91 -9.96
CA PHE A 158 8.35 -17.57 -8.67
C PHE A 158 9.73 -18.16 -8.38
N ASP A 159 10.32 -17.75 -7.25
CA ASP A 159 11.50 -18.33 -6.62
C ASP A 159 12.71 -18.55 -7.55
N GLY A 160 12.99 -17.58 -8.43
CA GLY A 160 14.10 -17.63 -9.38
C GLY A 160 13.86 -18.56 -10.58
N GLY A 161 12.65 -19.09 -10.72
CA GLY A 161 12.20 -19.85 -11.88
C GLY A 161 12.08 -19.01 -13.16
N PRO A 162 11.78 -19.66 -14.30
CA PRO A 162 11.60 -18.97 -15.57
C PRO A 162 10.40 -18.01 -15.52
N PRO A 163 10.38 -16.96 -16.37
CA PRO A 163 9.23 -16.08 -16.48
C PRO A 163 8.00 -16.84 -16.99
N LEU A 164 6.87 -16.59 -16.35
CA LEU A 164 5.55 -17.15 -16.64
C LEU A 164 4.59 -16.04 -17.14
N SER A 165 3.36 -16.44 -17.48
CA SER A 165 2.33 -15.50 -17.91
C SER A 165 1.94 -14.56 -16.77
N LYS A 166 1.52 -13.33 -17.09
CA LYS A 166 0.97 -12.38 -16.12
C LYS A 166 -0.10 -13.02 -15.23
N LEU A 167 -0.98 -13.81 -15.84
CA LEU A 167 -2.13 -14.42 -15.15
C LEU A 167 -1.72 -15.48 -14.12
N ASP A 168 -0.51 -16.02 -14.21
CA ASP A 168 -0.02 -17.02 -13.25
C ASP A 168 0.17 -16.43 -11.85
N ASN A 169 0.34 -15.10 -11.71
CA ASN A 169 0.24 -14.41 -10.41
C ASN A 169 -1.11 -14.65 -9.69
N PHE A 170 -2.16 -14.99 -10.43
CA PHE A 170 -3.49 -15.29 -9.87
C PHE A 170 -3.77 -16.79 -9.83
N SER A 171 -3.48 -17.50 -10.92
CA SER A 171 -3.93 -18.88 -11.15
C SER A 171 -2.91 -19.97 -10.80
N ASP A 172 -1.65 -19.63 -10.52
CA ASP A 172 -0.65 -20.64 -10.16
C ASP A 172 -1.09 -21.44 -8.93
N ALA A 173 -0.85 -22.75 -8.97
CA ALA A 173 -1.39 -23.69 -7.98
C ALA A 173 -0.64 -23.69 -6.64
N ALA A 174 0.54 -23.06 -6.56
CA ALA A 174 1.35 -23.00 -5.35
C ALA A 174 1.56 -21.55 -4.86
N HIS A 175 1.65 -20.60 -5.79
CA HIS A 175 2.02 -19.21 -5.51
C HIS A 175 0.94 -18.20 -5.93
N GLY A 176 -0.10 -18.66 -6.64
CA GLY A 176 -1.14 -17.82 -7.18
C GLY A 176 -2.02 -17.22 -6.08
N ALA A 177 -2.49 -16.00 -6.30
CA ALA A 177 -3.36 -15.29 -5.36
C ALA A 177 -4.60 -16.12 -4.97
N ILE A 178 -5.25 -16.77 -5.93
CA ILE A 178 -6.48 -17.55 -5.69
C ILE A 178 -6.19 -18.78 -4.82
N TYR A 179 -5.08 -19.48 -5.06
CA TYR A 179 -4.66 -20.60 -4.22
C TYR A 179 -4.52 -20.17 -2.75
N HIS A 180 -3.78 -19.08 -2.53
CA HIS A 180 -3.56 -18.56 -1.19
C HIS A 180 -4.84 -18.06 -0.52
N PHE A 181 -5.74 -17.37 -1.23
CA PHE A 181 -7.02 -16.96 -0.65
C PHE A 181 -7.92 -18.16 -0.30
N ASN A 182 -7.91 -19.24 -1.09
CA ASN A 182 -8.60 -20.48 -0.75
C ASN A 182 -8.06 -21.08 0.56
N GLN A 183 -6.75 -21.12 0.74
CA GLN A 183 -6.14 -21.62 1.98
C GLN A 183 -6.43 -20.71 3.18
N ALA A 184 -6.38 -19.39 2.98
CA ALA A 184 -6.71 -18.41 4.02
C ALA A 184 -8.17 -18.55 4.50
N GLU A 185 -9.11 -18.77 3.59
CA GLU A 185 -10.51 -19.06 3.94
C GLU A 185 -10.63 -20.37 4.72
N ALA A 186 -10.05 -21.47 4.22
CA ALA A 186 -10.20 -22.79 4.82
C ALA A 186 -9.57 -22.85 6.23
N ILE A 187 -8.32 -22.42 6.35
CA ILE A 187 -7.58 -22.44 7.62
C ILE A 187 -8.13 -21.38 8.57
N GLY A 188 -8.49 -20.20 8.06
CA GLY A 188 -9.11 -19.13 8.84
C GLY A 188 -10.43 -19.57 9.46
N GLY A 189 -11.26 -20.28 8.69
CA GLY A 189 -12.51 -20.88 9.19
C GLY A 189 -12.28 -21.90 10.30
N ALA A 190 -11.30 -22.80 10.12
CA ALA A 190 -10.93 -23.78 11.13
C ALA A 190 -10.30 -23.15 12.39
N SER A 191 -9.66 -21.99 12.25
CA SER A 191 -8.99 -21.26 13.33
C SER A 191 -9.88 -20.20 14.00
N GLY A 192 -11.11 -20.01 13.54
CA GLY A 192 -12.04 -19.00 14.07
C GLY A 192 -11.74 -17.54 13.68
N LEU A 193 -10.95 -17.31 12.63
CA LEU A 193 -10.58 -15.97 12.14
C LEU A 193 -11.57 -15.46 11.08
N SER A 194 -12.77 -15.05 11.51
CA SER A 194 -13.85 -14.61 10.60
C SER A 194 -13.48 -13.43 9.70
N ASP A 195 -12.65 -12.50 10.20
CA ASP A 195 -12.26 -11.32 9.43
C ASP A 195 -11.29 -11.69 8.30
N VAL A 196 -10.35 -12.61 8.57
CA VAL A 196 -9.45 -13.18 7.55
C VAL A 196 -10.25 -13.94 6.49
N VAL A 197 -11.27 -14.71 6.90
CA VAL A 197 -12.15 -15.42 5.97
C VAL A 197 -12.91 -14.46 5.06
N THR A 198 -13.51 -13.41 5.65
CA THR A 198 -14.25 -12.41 4.86
C THR A 198 -13.31 -11.63 3.93
N ALA A 199 -12.12 -11.26 4.40
CA ALA A 199 -11.12 -10.58 3.59
C ALA A 199 -10.61 -11.46 2.44
N ALA A 200 -10.35 -12.75 2.69
CA ALA A 200 -9.94 -13.70 1.66
C ALA A 200 -10.99 -13.80 0.55
N LYS A 201 -12.28 -13.83 0.89
CA LYS A 201 -13.38 -13.78 -0.09
C LYS A 201 -13.36 -12.50 -0.91
N GLY A 202 -13.26 -11.34 -0.26
CA GLY A 202 -13.25 -10.05 -0.97
C GLY A 202 -12.08 -9.93 -1.95
N LEU A 203 -10.88 -10.28 -1.50
CA LEU A 203 -9.67 -10.28 -2.34
C LEU A 203 -9.74 -11.32 -3.46
N ARG A 204 -10.29 -12.50 -3.19
CA ARG A 204 -10.49 -13.57 -4.20
C ARG A 204 -11.57 -13.18 -5.22
N ALA A 205 -12.59 -12.43 -4.83
CA ALA A 205 -13.57 -11.90 -5.76
C ALA A 205 -12.93 -10.96 -6.79
N ALA A 206 -12.12 -10.01 -6.33
CA ALA A 206 -11.38 -9.10 -7.19
C ALA A 206 -10.38 -9.84 -8.10
N ALA A 207 -9.65 -10.82 -7.55
CA ALA A 207 -8.74 -11.67 -8.32
C ALA A 207 -9.47 -12.47 -9.42
N ASN A 208 -10.62 -13.07 -9.11
CA ASN A 208 -11.44 -13.79 -10.07
C ASN A 208 -12.00 -12.88 -11.16
N LEU A 209 -12.45 -11.68 -10.79
CA LEU A 209 -12.93 -10.69 -11.76
C LEU A 209 -11.81 -10.31 -12.74
N PHE A 210 -10.60 -10.06 -12.24
CA PHE A 210 -9.44 -9.67 -13.05
C PHE A 210 -9.09 -10.72 -14.12
N ILE A 211 -9.22 -12.02 -13.80
CA ILE A 211 -8.97 -13.11 -14.76
C ILE A 211 -10.20 -13.50 -15.59
N GLY A 212 -11.32 -12.77 -15.46
CA GLY A 212 -12.56 -13.00 -16.22
C GLY A 212 -13.48 -14.10 -15.66
N ASN A 213 -13.23 -14.58 -14.44
CA ASN A 213 -14.07 -15.57 -13.77
C ASN A 213 -15.25 -14.91 -13.02
N ASN A 214 -16.17 -14.31 -13.78
CA ASN A 214 -17.28 -13.51 -13.26
C ASN A 214 -18.19 -14.27 -12.28
N SER A 215 -18.39 -15.58 -12.48
CA SER A 215 -19.27 -16.41 -11.63
C SER A 215 -18.68 -16.56 -10.22
N ALA A 216 -17.39 -16.89 -10.12
CA ALA A 216 -16.71 -16.98 -8.83
C ALA A 216 -16.59 -15.59 -8.17
N ALA A 217 -16.28 -14.56 -8.96
CA ALA A 217 -16.21 -13.19 -8.48
C ALA A 217 -17.53 -12.74 -7.82
N ALA A 218 -18.67 -12.96 -8.48
CA ALA A 218 -19.98 -12.60 -7.93
C ALA A 218 -20.34 -13.40 -6.67
N THR A 219 -19.98 -14.69 -6.63
CA THR A 219 -20.24 -15.55 -5.47
C THR A 219 -19.49 -15.05 -4.23
N ASP A 220 -18.19 -14.78 -4.38
CA ASP A 220 -17.37 -14.28 -3.27
C ASP A 220 -17.77 -12.88 -2.86
N ALA A 221 -18.03 -11.98 -3.82
CA ALA A 221 -18.43 -10.61 -3.55
C ALA A 221 -19.76 -10.51 -2.80
N ALA A 222 -20.72 -11.39 -3.10
CA ALA A 222 -22.01 -11.45 -2.39
C ALA A 222 -21.87 -11.93 -0.94
N ALA A 223 -20.79 -12.63 -0.60
CA ALA A 223 -20.52 -13.13 0.74
C ALA A 223 -19.85 -12.10 1.67
N VAL A 224 -19.43 -10.94 1.15
CA VAL A 224 -18.79 -9.88 1.92
C VAL A 224 -19.83 -8.82 2.31
N PRO A 225 -20.06 -8.56 3.61
CA PRO A 225 -21.00 -7.53 4.05
C PRO A 225 -20.61 -6.14 3.55
N PHE A 226 -21.59 -5.31 3.16
CA PHE A 226 -21.33 -3.97 2.60
C PHE A 226 -20.48 -3.05 3.50
N ALA A 227 -20.63 -3.17 4.83
CA ALA A 227 -19.88 -2.39 5.82
C ALA A 227 -18.52 -3.00 6.21
N PHE A 228 -18.16 -4.14 5.64
CA PHE A 228 -16.88 -4.80 5.94
C PHE A 228 -15.71 -4.01 5.35
N GLU A 229 -14.64 -3.91 6.12
CA GLU A 229 -13.35 -3.36 5.69
C GLU A 229 -12.23 -4.20 6.30
N TYR A 230 -11.25 -4.56 5.47
CA TYR A 230 -10.02 -5.17 5.93
C TYR A 230 -8.86 -4.29 5.49
N ASN A 231 -8.12 -3.77 6.46
CA ASN A 231 -7.15 -2.71 6.24
C ASN A 231 -5.71 -3.22 6.39
N THR A 232 -4.75 -2.48 5.84
CA THR A 232 -3.32 -2.66 6.12
C THR A 232 -3.04 -2.52 7.61
N MET A 233 -2.21 -3.39 8.15
CA MET A 233 -1.74 -3.47 9.53
C MET A 233 -0.43 -2.70 9.70
N TYR A 234 -0.54 -1.41 10.01
CA TYR A 234 0.62 -0.60 10.38
C TYR A 234 0.66 -0.38 11.89
N SER A 235 1.85 -0.51 12.45
CA SER A 235 2.11 -0.36 13.88
C SER A 235 2.44 1.08 14.29
N GLY A 236 2.78 1.94 13.32
CA GLY A 236 3.15 3.33 13.55
C GLY A 236 4.57 3.50 14.13
N PHE A 237 5.34 2.42 14.27
CA PHE A 237 6.73 2.49 14.74
C PHE A 237 7.67 3.01 13.63
N GLY A 238 8.62 3.86 14.04
CA GLY A 238 9.33 4.87 13.23
C GLY A 238 10.16 4.46 12.01
N SER A 239 10.04 3.24 11.51
CA SER A 239 10.59 2.83 10.19
C SER A 239 9.52 2.46 9.17
N GLU A 240 8.23 2.42 9.55
CA GLU A 240 7.12 2.24 8.62
C GLU A 240 6.89 3.54 7.85
N TYR A 241 7.05 3.47 6.53
CA TYR A 241 6.88 4.60 5.65
C TYR A 241 5.65 4.43 4.76
N TRP A 242 4.79 5.45 4.77
CA TRP A 242 3.49 5.41 4.15
C TRP A 242 3.57 6.18 2.86
N TYR A 243 3.73 5.45 1.76
CA TYR A 243 4.01 6.06 0.45
C TYR A 243 2.89 6.99 0.01
N LEU A 244 1.68 6.48 -0.21
CA LEU A 244 0.62 7.31 -0.74
C LEU A 244 0.08 8.37 0.25
N PRO A 245 -0.08 8.15 1.59
CA PRO A 245 -0.47 9.24 2.49
C PRO A 245 0.68 10.22 2.69
N GLY A 246 1.93 9.75 2.70
CA GLY A 246 3.14 10.57 2.81
C GLY A 246 3.29 11.60 1.68
N HIS A 247 2.87 11.24 0.46
CA HIS A 247 3.03 12.09 -0.73
C HIS A 247 1.78 12.87 -1.12
N VAL A 248 0.58 12.38 -0.79
CA VAL A 248 -0.69 13.04 -1.16
C VAL A 248 -1.32 13.78 0.01
N GLN A 249 -1.20 13.26 1.24
CA GLN A 249 -2.04 13.66 2.38
C GLN A 249 -1.30 14.19 3.63
N SER A 250 0.02 13.97 3.72
CA SER A 250 0.89 14.28 4.86
C SER A 250 1.75 15.51 4.61
N LEU A 251 2.14 16.21 5.69
CA LEU A 251 3.12 17.30 5.72
C LEU A 251 4.53 16.93 5.21
N GLY A 252 4.84 15.65 5.03
CA GLY A 252 6.19 15.21 4.72
C GLY A 252 6.71 15.71 3.37
N PHE A 253 5.92 15.56 2.31
CA PHE A 253 6.31 15.91 0.94
C PHE A 253 5.26 16.70 0.18
N GLN A 254 3.97 16.38 0.36
CA GLN A 254 2.84 17.01 -0.34
C GLN A 254 3.06 17.17 -1.85
N SER A 255 3.71 16.20 -2.48
CA SER A 255 4.23 16.40 -3.83
C SER A 255 3.29 15.90 -4.93
N MET A 256 2.17 15.29 -4.55
CA MET A 256 1.20 14.72 -5.48
C MET A 256 -0.22 15.15 -5.12
N SER A 257 -1.06 15.38 -6.12
CA SER A 257 -2.44 15.85 -5.95
C SER A 257 -3.38 15.28 -7.01
N LEU A 258 -4.67 15.58 -6.87
CA LEU A 258 -5.71 15.23 -7.84
C LEU A 258 -5.87 16.30 -8.94
N TRP A 259 -5.04 17.34 -8.92
CA TRP A 259 -5.02 18.34 -9.99
C TRP A 259 -4.55 17.72 -11.30
N GLY A 260 -5.12 18.15 -12.42
CA GLY A 260 -4.75 17.66 -13.75
C GLY A 260 -5.15 16.21 -14.06
N THR A 261 -5.84 15.52 -13.15
CA THR A 261 -6.38 14.17 -13.36
C THR A 261 -7.86 14.24 -13.76
N PRO A 262 -8.51 13.12 -14.15
CA PRO A 262 -9.97 13.11 -14.39
C PRO A 262 -10.81 13.56 -13.19
N MET A 263 -10.24 13.52 -11.98
CA MET A 263 -10.89 13.97 -10.74
C MET A 263 -10.98 15.50 -10.66
N HIS A 264 -10.08 16.22 -11.32
CA HIS A 264 -10.08 17.69 -11.37
C HIS A 264 -11.39 18.25 -11.97
N PRO A 265 -11.75 17.96 -13.23
CA PRO A 265 -13.00 18.48 -13.79
C PRO A 265 -14.21 17.97 -13.01
N HIS A 266 -14.23 16.71 -12.55
CA HIS A 266 -15.32 16.19 -11.71
C HIS A 266 -15.51 17.01 -10.43
N PHE A 267 -14.44 17.39 -9.75
CA PHE A 267 -14.52 18.25 -8.57
C PHE A 267 -15.08 19.63 -8.90
N LEU A 268 -14.62 20.27 -9.96
CA LEU A 268 -15.13 21.59 -10.39
C LEU A 268 -16.61 21.52 -10.81
N ASP A 269 -17.00 20.42 -11.46
CA ASP A 269 -18.36 20.23 -11.96
C ASP A 269 -19.34 19.88 -10.84
N THR A 270 -18.93 19.15 -9.81
CA THR A 270 -19.87 18.59 -8.82
C THR A 270 -19.70 19.15 -7.41
N GLY A 271 -18.58 19.80 -7.13
CA GLY A 271 -18.19 20.17 -5.76
C GLY A 271 -17.97 18.97 -4.84
N ASP A 272 -17.70 17.78 -5.39
CA ASP A 272 -17.52 16.55 -4.62
C ASP A 272 -16.28 16.63 -3.72
N SER A 273 -16.48 16.85 -2.43
CA SER A 273 -15.39 16.98 -1.46
C SER A 273 -14.43 15.81 -1.39
N ARG A 274 -14.80 14.62 -1.90
CA ARG A 274 -13.96 13.42 -1.84
C ARG A 274 -12.77 13.48 -2.80
N VAL A 275 -12.85 14.32 -3.82
CA VAL A 275 -11.81 14.51 -4.84
C VAL A 275 -11.26 15.93 -4.85
N ALA A 276 -11.48 16.65 -3.75
CA ALA A 276 -11.16 18.06 -3.68
C ALA A 276 -9.64 18.30 -3.68
N TRP A 277 -9.20 19.34 -4.36
CA TRP A 277 -7.79 19.76 -4.45
C TRP A 277 -7.71 21.29 -4.38
N GLY A 278 -6.59 21.81 -3.91
CA GLY A 278 -6.34 23.25 -3.75
C GLY A 278 -4.94 23.63 -4.25
N TYR A 279 -4.65 24.92 -4.25
CA TYR A 279 -3.38 25.50 -4.73
C TYR A 279 -2.86 26.53 -3.70
N ASP A 280 -1.56 26.55 -3.43
CA ASP A 280 -0.88 27.61 -2.65
C ASP A 280 0.02 28.44 -3.55
N ASN A 281 -0.34 29.71 -3.79
CA ASN A 281 0.43 30.67 -4.57
C ASN A 281 1.49 31.42 -3.76
N GLY A 282 1.79 30.98 -2.53
CA GLY A 282 2.76 31.62 -1.64
C GLY A 282 2.27 32.92 -1.00
N THR A 283 1.07 33.43 -1.35
CA THR A 283 0.54 34.66 -0.75
C THR A 283 0.00 34.45 0.67
N LEU A 284 -0.21 33.19 1.07
CA LEU A 284 -0.66 32.79 2.40
C LEU A 284 0.48 32.30 3.30
N GLU A 285 1.74 32.33 2.86
CA GLU A 285 2.90 32.21 3.75
C GLU A 285 2.86 33.41 4.73
N LYS A 286 2.16 33.23 5.86
CA LYS A 286 2.30 34.12 6.99
C LYS A 286 3.77 34.08 7.36
N GLY A 287 4.42 35.24 7.30
CA GLY A 287 5.78 35.47 7.78
C GLY A 287 5.93 34.99 9.22
N SER A 288 6.17 33.69 9.38
CA SER A 288 6.41 33.05 10.65
C SER A 288 7.89 33.25 10.93
N LEU A 289 8.17 34.31 11.69
CA LEU A 289 9.45 34.53 12.35
C LEU A 289 9.84 33.40 13.33
N ALA A 290 9.11 32.29 13.39
CA ALA A 290 9.31 31.18 14.31
C ALA A 290 9.65 29.83 13.63
N ALA A 291 9.60 29.70 12.31
CA ALA A 291 10.03 28.46 11.63
C ALA A 291 11.56 28.31 11.56
N ALA A 292 12.31 29.35 11.97
CA ALA A 292 13.75 29.31 12.16
C ALA A 292 14.15 28.61 13.49
N VAL A 293 13.67 27.38 13.75
CA VAL A 293 14.27 26.52 14.80
C VAL A 293 15.33 25.59 14.20
N ARG A 294 16.03 26.06 13.17
CA ARG A 294 17.42 25.68 12.88
C ARG A 294 18.12 26.94 12.39
N ALA A 295 18.93 27.53 13.26
CA ALA A 295 19.64 28.79 13.07
C ALA A 295 20.50 28.81 11.78
N GLN A 296 19.86 29.09 10.65
CA GLN A 296 20.51 29.48 9.42
C GLN A 296 19.87 30.80 8.99
N THR A 297 20.56 31.89 9.31
CA THR A 297 20.28 33.24 8.81
C THR A 297 20.46 33.25 7.29
N HIS A 298 19.41 32.91 6.55
CA HIS A 298 19.32 33.16 5.12
C HIS A 298 18.37 34.35 4.91
N PRO A 299 18.65 35.29 3.99
CA PRO A 299 17.66 36.27 3.54
C PRO A 299 16.41 35.53 3.05
N ALA A 300 15.23 36.19 3.05
CA ALA A 300 13.98 35.62 2.54
C ALA A 300 14.25 35.03 1.14
N ARG A 301 14.43 33.71 1.08
CA ARG A 301 14.59 33.02 -0.18
C ARG A 301 13.20 32.90 -0.76
N PRO A 302 13.01 33.11 -2.08
CA PRO A 302 11.84 32.60 -2.75
C PRO A 302 11.76 31.12 -2.38
N THR A 303 10.76 30.74 -1.59
CA THR A 303 10.45 29.34 -1.37
C THR A 303 9.99 28.78 -2.72
N PHE A 304 10.15 27.48 -2.96
CA PHE A 304 9.69 26.87 -4.22
C PHE A 304 8.19 27.16 -4.46
N THR A 305 7.41 27.23 -3.38
CA THR A 305 6.00 27.66 -3.31
C THR A 305 5.75 29.09 -3.80
N ALA A 306 6.73 30.00 -3.70
CA ALA A 306 6.64 31.36 -4.23
C ALA A 306 7.02 31.48 -5.72
N MET A 307 7.58 30.43 -6.33
CA MET A 307 8.03 30.43 -7.72
C MET A 307 7.25 29.45 -8.62
N ILE A 308 6.69 28.39 -8.04
CA ILE A 308 6.00 27.32 -8.76
C ILE A 308 4.68 27.03 -8.06
N PRO A 309 3.58 26.98 -8.81
CA PRO A 309 2.33 26.54 -8.27
C PRO A 309 2.38 25.12 -7.67
N MET A 310 2.11 24.96 -6.36
CA MET A 310 1.96 23.66 -5.73
C MET A 310 0.49 23.33 -5.43
N PHE A 311 -0.02 22.30 -6.10
CA PHE A 311 -1.37 21.78 -5.91
C PHE A 311 -1.38 20.65 -4.87
N TYR A 312 -2.42 20.55 -4.05
CA TYR A 312 -2.50 19.57 -2.98
C TYR A 312 -3.91 18.97 -2.89
N ALA A 313 -4.03 17.71 -2.47
CA ALA A 313 -5.33 17.15 -2.12
C ALA A 313 -5.87 17.86 -0.87
N MET A 314 -7.12 18.34 -0.92
CA MET A 314 -7.75 18.95 0.24
C MET A 314 -8.37 17.88 1.14
N LYS A 315 -8.04 17.90 2.43
CA LYS A 315 -8.78 17.13 3.43
C LYS A 315 -10.03 17.91 3.83
N ALA A 316 -11.21 17.37 3.52
CA ALA A 316 -12.47 17.90 4.00
C ALA A 316 -12.62 17.62 5.51
N TYR A 317 -12.19 18.54 6.37
CA TYR A 317 -12.75 18.60 7.72
C TYR A 317 -14.13 19.25 7.66
N ALA A 318 -15.05 18.67 8.44
CA ALA A 318 -16.49 18.91 8.52
C ALA A 318 -16.97 20.36 8.30
N PRO A 319 -18.23 20.55 7.84
CA PRO A 319 -18.81 21.86 7.55
C PRO A 319 -18.74 22.80 8.75
N ARG A 320 -18.69 24.10 8.44
CA ARG A 320 -18.74 25.23 9.38
C ARG A 320 -19.80 24.98 10.45
N GLN A 321 -19.37 24.57 11.64
CA GLN A 321 -20.24 24.54 12.81
C GLN A 321 -20.42 26.01 13.26
N PRO A 322 -21.66 26.51 13.41
CA PRO A 322 -21.89 27.90 13.83
C PRO A 322 -21.42 28.15 15.28
N ASN A 323 -21.16 27.08 16.04
CA ASN A 323 -20.86 27.11 17.47
C ASN A 323 -19.52 26.41 17.75
N MET A 324 -18.79 26.89 18.76
CA MET A 324 -17.55 26.27 19.23
C MET A 324 -17.83 24.86 19.79
N VAL A 325 -17.05 23.87 19.37
CA VAL A 325 -16.98 22.54 20.00
C VAL A 325 -15.56 22.39 20.54
N ASP A 326 -15.41 22.06 21.82
CA ASP A 326 -14.12 21.94 22.51
C ASP A 326 -13.25 23.22 22.49
N GLY A 327 -13.88 24.40 22.43
CA GLY A 327 -13.18 25.69 22.43
C GLY A 327 -12.54 26.07 21.08
N ILE A 328 -12.81 25.33 20.00
CA ILE A 328 -12.29 25.60 18.66
C ILE A 328 -13.48 25.83 17.71
N ILE A 329 -13.46 26.94 16.97
CA ILE A 329 -14.31 27.11 15.78
C ILE A 329 -13.66 26.26 14.68
N ARG A 330 -14.32 25.17 14.30
CA ARG A 330 -13.86 24.36 13.16
C ARG A 330 -14.36 25.04 11.88
N GLU A 331 -13.56 25.98 11.39
CA GLU A 331 -13.63 26.42 9.99
C GLU A 331 -13.34 25.21 9.09
N LEU A 332 -13.79 25.25 7.83
CA LEU A 332 -13.28 24.35 6.81
C LEU A 332 -11.77 24.59 6.75
N ARG A 333 -10.98 23.83 7.51
CA ARG A 333 -9.53 24.00 7.56
C ARG A 333 -8.96 23.35 6.32
N ILE A 334 -8.80 24.17 5.29
CA ILE A 334 -8.23 23.79 3.99
C ILE A 334 -6.73 23.48 4.11
N PHE A 335 -6.10 23.86 5.23
CA PHE A 335 -4.65 23.71 5.42
C PHE A 335 -4.28 23.37 6.86
N GLU A 336 -4.72 22.21 7.37
CA GLU A 336 -3.98 21.62 8.49
C GLU A 336 -3.73 20.14 8.23
N PRO A 337 -2.67 19.83 7.46
CA PRO A 337 -2.22 18.47 7.28
C PRO A 337 -1.65 17.99 8.63
N ILE A 338 -2.17 16.88 9.15
CA ILE A 338 -1.74 16.34 10.45
C ILE A 338 -0.53 15.44 10.20
N ARG A 339 0.63 15.79 10.74
CA ARG A 339 1.88 15.01 10.59
C ARG A 339 1.69 13.55 11.03
N ASP A 340 0.87 13.34 12.05
CA ASP A 340 0.67 12.02 12.66
C ASP A 340 -0.27 11.14 11.82
N ASP A 341 -1.10 11.69 10.94
CA ASP A 341 -1.97 10.92 10.03
C ASP A 341 -1.18 10.00 9.11
N GLN A 342 0.05 10.41 8.77
CA GLN A 342 0.94 9.57 8.00
C GLN A 342 1.25 8.26 8.71
N TYR A 343 1.05 8.14 10.03
CA TYR A 343 1.26 6.92 10.80
C TYR A 343 -0.05 6.24 11.24
N GLN A 344 -1.20 6.73 10.77
CA GLN A 344 -2.52 6.28 11.23
C GLN A 344 -3.46 5.90 10.07
N LEU A 345 -3.26 6.43 8.85
CA LEU A 345 -4.17 6.24 7.72
C LEU A 345 -3.93 4.92 6.98
N GLN A 346 -4.65 3.88 7.39
CA GLN A 346 -4.59 2.56 6.78
C GLN A 346 -5.33 2.48 5.43
N TYR A 347 -4.82 1.65 4.52
CA TYR A 347 -5.49 1.33 3.26
C TYR A 347 -6.45 0.17 3.42
N SER A 348 -7.66 0.33 2.91
CA SER A 348 -8.55 -0.80 2.67
C SER A 348 -7.94 -1.71 1.61
N LEU A 349 -7.56 -2.92 2.02
CA LEU A 349 -7.10 -4.00 1.14
C LEU A 349 -8.28 -4.63 0.41
N THR A 350 -9.43 -4.72 1.09
CA THR A 350 -10.72 -5.04 0.49
C THR A 350 -11.86 -4.49 1.33
N SER A 351 -12.99 -4.18 0.70
CA SER A 351 -14.18 -3.68 1.38
C SER A 351 -15.47 -4.20 0.78
N GLY A 352 -16.55 -4.20 1.56
CA GLY A 352 -17.90 -4.49 1.06
C GLY A 352 -18.37 -3.50 -0.02
N ARG A 353 -17.85 -2.28 -0.01
CA ARG A 353 -18.12 -1.26 -1.04
C ARG A 353 -17.47 -1.64 -2.37
N GLU A 354 -16.22 -2.10 -2.36
CA GLU A 354 -15.55 -2.70 -3.52
C GLU A 354 -16.34 -3.90 -4.03
N MET A 355 -16.83 -4.78 -3.13
CA MET A 355 -17.59 -5.97 -3.52
C MET A 355 -18.95 -5.64 -4.15
N ALA A 356 -19.58 -4.53 -3.79
CA ALA A 356 -20.75 -4.03 -4.49
C ALA A 356 -20.40 -3.60 -5.94
N LEU A 357 -19.22 -3.01 -6.16
CA LEU A 357 -18.75 -2.65 -7.51
C LEU A 357 -18.35 -3.88 -8.33
N VAL A 358 -17.73 -4.89 -7.73
CA VAL A 358 -17.46 -6.20 -8.39
C VAL A 358 -18.78 -6.82 -8.86
N GLN A 359 -19.80 -6.86 -8.01
CA GLN A 359 -21.13 -7.34 -8.40
C GLN A 359 -21.77 -6.48 -9.50
N ALA A 360 -21.55 -5.16 -9.47
CA ALA A 360 -22.05 -4.25 -10.51
C ALA A 360 -21.40 -4.55 -11.86
N GLU A 361 -20.09 -4.80 -11.89
CA GLU A 361 -19.36 -5.13 -13.11
C GLU A 361 -19.82 -6.47 -13.69
N VAL A 362 -19.99 -7.50 -12.85
CA VAL A 362 -20.54 -8.79 -13.30
C VAL A 362 -21.94 -8.63 -13.91
N LYS A 363 -22.79 -7.79 -13.30
CA LYS A 363 -24.12 -7.49 -13.85
C LYS A 363 -24.04 -6.75 -15.17
N LEU A 364 -23.16 -5.77 -15.29
CA LEU A 364 -22.96 -5.03 -16.53
C LEU A 364 -22.48 -5.95 -17.66
N ALA A 365 -21.53 -6.84 -17.38
CA ALA A 365 -21.06 -7.85 -18.34
C ALA A 365 -22.18 -8.81 -18.79
N ALA A 366 -23.18 -9.04 -17.95
CA ALA A 366 -24.38 -9.81 -18.28
C ALA A 366 -25.50 -8.99 -18.95
N GLY A 367 -25.29 -7.68 -19.20
CA GLY A 367 -26.30 -6.78 -19.79
C GLY A 367 -27.34 -6.23 -18.81
N ASP A 368 -27.20 -6.49 -17.51
CA ASP A 368 -28.08 -5.97 -16.45
C ASP A 368 -27.63 -4.58 -15.99
N LEU A 369 -27.81 -3.58 -16.85
CA LEU A 369 -27.46 -2.18 -16.56
C LEU A 369 -28.21 -1.64 -15.33
N ALA A 370 -29.50 -1.97 -15.19
CA ALA A 370 -30.32 -1.48 -14.09
C ALA A 370 -29.85 -2.03 -12.73
N GLY A 371 -29.52 -3.32 -12.67
CA GLY A 371 -28.95 -3.94 -11.48
C GLY A 371 -27.55 -3.39 -11.16
N ALA A 372 -26.71 -3.19 -12.17
CA ALA A 372 -25.39 -2.58 -11.98
C ALA A 372 -25.51 -1.17 -11.38
N MET A 373 -26.38 -0.33 -11.93
CA MET A 373 -26.61 1.03 -11.42
C MET A 373 -27.18 1.06 -10.01
N THR A 374 -27.96 0.05 -9.61
CA THR A 374 -28.46 -0.07 -8.22
C THR A 374 -27.30 -0.21 -7.23
N LEU A 375 -26.32 -1.07 -7.54
CA LEU A 375 -25.14 -1.29 -6.70
C LEU A 375 -24.18 -0.10 -6.73
N ILE A 376 -23.95 0.51 -7.90
CA ILE A 376 -23.12 1.73 -8.00
C ILE A 376 -23.72 2.85 -7.15
N ASN A 377 -25.05 3.01 -7.18
CA ASN A 377 -25.73 4.03 -6.38
C ASN A 377 -25.65 3.75 -4.89
N SER A 378 -25.67 2.49 -4.43
CA SER A 378 -25.51 2.19 -3.01
C SER A 378 -24.13 2.58 -2.49
N VAL A 379 -23.08 2.38 -3.29
CA VAL A 379 -21.72 2.86 -2.98
C VAL A 379 -21.68 4.38 -2.96
N ARG A 380 -22.25 5.04 -3.98
CA ARG A 380 -22.25 6.50 -4.10
C ARG A 380 -22.88 7.20 -2.89
N THR A 381 -23.98 6.66 -2.35
CA THR A 381 -24.70 7.23 -1.21
C THR A 381 -24.14 6.83 0.16
N SER A 382 -23.20 5.89 0.21
CA SER A 382 -22.61 5.40 1.47
C SER A 382 -21.61 6.36 2.11
N THR A 383 -21.03 7.28 1.34
CA THR A 383 -20.03 8.23 1.83
C THR A 383 -20.56 9.66 1.71
N PRO A 384 -20.60 10.44 2.80
CA PRO A 384 -21.05 11.82 2.77
C PRO A 384 -20.23 12.63 1.76
N VAL A 385 -20.92 13.39 0.91
CA VAL A 385 -20.32 14.45 0.11
C VAL A 385 -20.61 15.77 0.82
N TYR A 386 -19.58 16.50 1.16
CA TYR A 386 -19.72 17.83 1.73
C TYR A 386 -19.59 18.84 0.59
N ALA A 387 -20.69 19.52 0.25
CA ALA A 387 -20.61 20.58 -0.76
C ALA A 387 -19.64 21.68 -0.27
N ALA A 388 -18.52 21.86 -0.95
CA ALA A 388 -17.60 22.96 -0.69
C ALA A 388 -18.11 24.22 -1.41
N ASN A 389 -18.30 25.33 -0.68
CA ASN A 389 -18.53 26.62 -1.33
C ASN A 389 -17.19 27.16 -1.86
N LEU A 390 -16.90 26.84 -3.12
CA LEU A 390 -15.64 27.18 -3.79
C LEU A 390 -15.37 28.70 -3.84
N ALA A 391 -16.41 29.54 -3.86
CA ALA A 391 -16.28 30.99 -3.96
C ALA A 391 -15.67 31.66 -2.70
N THR A 392 -15.62 30.95 -1.58
CA THR A 392 -15.04 31.45 -0.31
C THR A 392 -13.90 30.58 0.23
N ALA A 393 -13.70 29.40 -0.35
CA ALA A 393 -12.79 28.37 0.14
C ALA A 393 -11.48 28.33 -0.65
N MET A 394 -11.48 28.68 -1.93
CA MET A 394 -10.30 28.65 -2.77
C MET A 394 -10.07 29.99 -3.43
N ASP A 395 -8.81 30.43 -3.46
CA ASP A 395 -8.39 31.36 -4.49
C ASP A 395 -8.33 30.60 -5.82
N LEU A 396 -9.46 30.59 -6.54
CA LEU A 396 -9.55 30.04 -7.90
C LEU A 396 -9.05 31.02 -8.96
N THR A 397 -8.50 32.18 -8.56
CA THR A 397 -7.84 33.04 -9.55
C THR A 397 -6.58 32.31 -10.03
N LEU A 398 -6.60 31.93 -11.31
CA LEU A 398 -5.42 31.43 -12.02
C LEU A 398 -4.24 32.36 -11.75
N HIS A 399 -3.04 31.81 -11.62
CA HIS A 399 -1.84 32.65 -11.66
C HIS A 399 -1.88 33.48 -12.95
N ILE A 400 -1.49 34.74 -12.89
CA ILE A 400 -1.59 35.67 -14.04
C ILE A 400 -0.91 35.14 -15.32
N ASP A 401 0.05 34.23 -15.15
CA ASP A 401 0.81 33.57 -16.22
C ASP A 401 0.12 32.33 -16.81
N GLU A 402 -0.91 31.81 -16.15
CA GLU A 402 -1.75 30.69 -16.61
C GLU A 402 -3.05 31.17 -17.27
N ALA A 403 -3.31 32.49 -17.26
CA ALA A 403 -4.42 33.08 -17.97
C ALA A 403 -4.12 33.07 -19.49
N PRO A 404 -5.04 32.59 -20.35
CA PRO A 404 -4.90 32.80 -21.79
C PRO A 404 -4.81 34.32 -22.07
N PRO A 405 -4.11 34.75 -23.12
CA PRO A 405 -3.77 36.16 -23.38
C PRO A 405 -4.96 37.11 -23.60
N THR A 406 -6.19 36.63 -23.44
CA THR A 406 -7.43 37.36 -23.64
C THR A 406 -8.19 37.71 -22.36
N ASN A 407 -7.71 37.38 -21.14
CA ASN A 407 -8.43 37.67 -19.88
C ASN A 407 -9.89 37.15 -19.83
N VAL A 408 -10.24 36.21 -20.70
CA VAL A 408 -11.53 35.53 -20.68
C VAL A 408 -11.31 34.23 -19.91
N LEU A 409 -11.76 34.20 -18.66
CA LEU A 409 -11.96 32.95 -17.94
C LEU A 409 -12.80 32.04 -18.84
N PRO A 410 -12.42 30.77 -19.10
CA PRO A 410 -13.39 29.83 -19.61
C PRO A 410 -14.50 29.74 -18.56
N ILE A 411 -15.67 30.27 -18.91
CA ILE A 411 -16.86 30.27 -18.07
C ILE A 411 -17.33 28.82 -17.99
N TYR A 412 -16.76 28.03 -17.09
CA TYR A 412 -17.34 26.77 -16.64
C TYR A 412 -18.25 27.09 -15.48
N TYR A 413 -19.41 27.72 -15.76
CA TYR A 413 -20.68 27.57 -15.05
C TYR A 413 -21.68 28.70 -15.44
N THR A 414 -22.73 28.34 -16.17
CA THR A 414 -24.03 29.05 -16.16
C THR A 414 -25.19 28.10 -15.83
N GLY A 415 -24.92 26.92 -15.26
CA GLY A 415 -25.94 25.93 -14.92
C GLY A 415 -26.42 26.07 -13.47
N THR A 416 -27.73 26.22 -13.28
CA THR A 416 -28.39 26.12 -11.97
C THR A 416 -28.34 24.68 -11.44
N PRO A 417 -28.18 24.45 -10.11
CA PRO A 417 -28.08 23.10 -9.54
C PRO A 417 -29.33 22.25 -9.78
N GLY A 418 -29.16 20.99 -10.16
CA GLY A 418 -30.20 19.97 -10.30
C GLY A 418 -29.90 18.75 -9.44
#